data_AF-X1MVN5-F1
#
_entry.id   AF-X1MVN5-F1
#
_cell.length_a   1.000
_cell.length_b   1.000
_cell.length_c   1.000
_cell.angle_alpha   90.00
_cell.angle_beta   90.00
_cell.angle_gamma   90.00
#
_symmetry.space_group_name_H-M   'P 1'
#
loop_
_entity.id
_entity.type
_entity.pdbx_description
1 polymer ?
#
loop_
_entity_poly.entity_id
_entity_poly.type
_entity_poly.pdbx_seq_one_letter_code
_entity_poly.pdbx_strand_id
1 'polypeptide(L)'
;EKKVIRDEYDEYTGREYWREEVVNIDTGEMTIMTKLMNKFIVQYSEGEGENALPAIAAHITENARFVLWEVMREIGLGRVLYCDTDSVKIRKSDMDRVQWPLDEKINRVLTVPGS
;
A
#
# COMPACT_ATOMS: atom_id res chain seq x y z
N GLU A 1 17.96 9.88 -18.01
CA GLU A 1 17.44 9.95 -16.62
C GLU A 1 16.23 10.85 -16.63
N LYS A 2 15.10 10.40 -16.09
CA LYS A 2 13.96 11.29 -15.86
C LYS A 2 14.25 12.06 -14.58
N LYS A 3 14.20 13.39 -14.64
CA LYS A 3 14.68 14.27 -13.59
C LYS A 3 13.46 14.85 -12.88
N VAL A 4 13.33 14.61 -11.59
CA VAL A 4 12.33 15.35 -10.78
C VAL A 4 12.79 16.80 -10.76
N ILE A 5 12.01 17.66 -11.42
CA ILE A 5 12.23 19.10 -11.38
C ILE A 5 11.40 19.62 -10.21
N ARG A 6 12.08 20.22 -9.24
CA ARG A 6 11.46 20.84 -8.07
C ARG A 6 11.79 22.32 -8.09
N ASP A 7 10.74 23.12 -8.23
CA ASP A 7 10.82 24.57 -8.08
C ASP A 7 10.24 24.96 -6.72
N GLU A 8 10.92 25.87 -6.03
CA GLU A 8 10.51 26.36 -4.72
C GLU A 8 10.46 27.89 -4.74
N TYR A 9 9.34 28.44 -4.28
CA TYR A 9 9.07 29.87 -4.27
C TYR A 9 8.69 30.31 -2.85
N ASP A 10 9.14 31.50 -2.46
CA ASP A 10 8.64 32.15 -1.24
C ASP A 10 7.28 32.80 -1.52
N GLU A 11 6.23 32.33 -0.85
CA GLU A 11 4.86 32.79 -1.03
C GLU A 11 4.24 33.24 0.31
N TYR A 12 4.30 34.54 0.59
CA TYR A 12 3.77 35.19 1.80
C TYR A 12 2.26 35.45 1.75
N THR A 13 1.47 34.57 1.12
CA THR A 13 0.01 34.66 1.21
C THR A 13 -0.44 33.96 2.49
N GLY A 14 -1.30 34.61 3.29
CA GLY A 14 -1.85 34.05 4.55
C GLY A 14 -2.82 32.87 4.36
N ARG A 15 -2.69 32.15 3.25
CA ARG A 15 -3.49 30.96 2.93
C ARG A 15 -2.95 29.75 3.69
N GLU A 16 -3.86 28.89 4.14
CA GLU A 16 -3.54 27.66 4.86
C GLU A 16 -2.79 26.63 3.97
N TYR A 17 -2.31 25.55 4.59
CA TYR A 17 -1.70 24.43 3.90
C TYR A 17 -2.66 23.83 2.86
N TRP A 18 -2.17 23.62 1.64
CA TRP A 18 -2.91 22.88 0.62
C TRP A 18 -1.96 22.14 -0.31
N ARG A 19 -2.45 21.03 -0.87
CA ARG A 19 -1.75 20.20 -1.85
C ARG A 19 -2.72 19.83 -2.96
N GLU A 20 -2.29 20.02 -4.20
CA GLU A 20 -3.06 19.69 -5.39
C GLU A 20 -2.21 18.84 -6.34
N GLU A 21 -2.86 17.87 -6.98
CA GLU A 21 -2.25 17.04 -8.02
C GLU A 21 -2.97 17.35 -9.34
N VAL A 22 -2.21 17.88 -10.30
CA VAL A 22 -2.71 18.28 -11.61
C VAL A 22 -2.12 17.35 -12.64
N VAL A 23 -2.98 16.74 -13.46
CA VAL A 23 -2.57 15.90 -14.58
C VAL A 23 -2.84 16.65 -15.87
N ASN A 24 -1.81 16.82 -16.69
CA ASN A 24 -1.98 17.31 -18.05
C ASN A 24 -2.62 16.19 -18.90
N ILE A 25 -3.81 16.43 -19.42
CA ILE A 25 -4.58 15.40 -20.17
C ILE A 25 -3.91 15.06 -21.50
N ASP A 26 -3.23 16.01 -22.13
CA ASP A 26 -2.62 15.83 -23.44
C ASP A 26 -1.24 15.15 -23.34
N THR A 27 -0.46 15.45 -22.30
CA THR A 27 0.90 14.90 -22.11
C THR A 27 0.97 13.75 -21.10
N GLY A 28 -0.04 13.59 -20.24
CA GLY A 28 -0.05 12.62 -19.14
C GLY A 28 0.88 12.98 -17.98
N GLU A 29 1.51 14.15 -18.01
CA GLU A 29 2.44 14.61 -16.97
C GLU A 29 1.69 14.99 -15.70
N MET A 30 2.20 14.54 -14.56
CA MET A 30 1.65 14.86 -13.26
C MET A 30 2.47 15.98 -12.61
N THR A 31 1.79 17.01 -12.14
CA THR A 31 2.39 18.11 -11.37
C THR A 31 1.78 18.11 -9.97
N ILE A 32 2.64 18.10 -8.95
CA ILE A 32 2.21 18.19 -7.56
C ILE A 32 2.57 19.60 -7.08
N MET A 33 1.56 20.37 -6.70
CA MET A 33 1.72 21.70 -6.10
C MET A 33 1.45 21.59 -4.61
N THR A 34 2.41 22.01 -3.79
CA THR A 34 2.27 22.00 -2.32
C THR A 34 2.56 23.40 -1.77
N LYS A 35 1.57 24.02 -1.13
CA LYS A 35 1.79 25.20 -0.30
C LYS A 35 1.97 24.76 1.15
N LEU A 36 3.12 25.08 1.73
CA LEU A 36 3.43 24.84 3.14
C LEU A 36 4.07 26.09 3.74
N MET A 37 3.38 26.71 4.70
CA MET A 37 3.82 27.98 5.31
C MET A 37 4.06 29.06 4.24
N ASN A 38 5.24 29.69 4.26
CA ASN A 38 5.66 30.69 3.27
C ASN A 38 6.33 30.06 2.05
N LYS A 39 6.19 28.74 1.84
CA LYS A 39 6.80 28.04 0.72
C LYS A 39 5.74 27.48 -0.21
N PHE A 40 5.96 27.67 -1.50
CA PHE A 40 5.23 27.04 -2.57
C PHE A 40 6.17 26.14 -3.36
N ILE A 41 5.88 24.84 -3.38
CA ILE A 41 6.71 23.81 -4.01
C ILE A 41 5.94 23.28 -5.21
N VAL A 42 6.55 23.33 -6.39
CA VAL A 42 6.05 22.69 -7.61
C VAL A 42 6.97 21.54 -7.94
N GLN A 43 6.41 20.34 -7.99
CA GLN A 43 7.14 19.13 -8.35
C GLN A 43 6.56 18.58 -9.64
N TYR A 44 7.40 18.51 -10.68
CA TYR A 44 7.05 17.90 -11.95
C TYR A 44 7.45 16.42 -11.90
N SER A 45 6.46 15.54 -12.11
CA SER A 45 6.66 14.10 -12.19
C SER A 45 6.87 13.70 -13.63
N GLU A 46 8.14 13.62 -14.04
CA GLU A 46 8.54 12.63 -15.02
C GLU A 46 9.24 11.49 -14.25
N GLY A 47 8.55 10.38 -14.04
CA GLY A 47 9.16 9.16 -13.48
C GLY A 47 8.79 8.84 -12.03
N GLU A 48 9.53 7.92 -11.43
CA GLU A 48 9.30 7.51 -10.04
C GLU A 48 9.68 8.66 -9.10
N GLY A 49 9.03 8.77 -7.93
CA GLY A 49 9.35 9.80 -6.95
C GLY A 49 10.81 9.71 -6.49
N GLU A 50 11.40 10.82 -6.03
CA GLU A 50 12.82 10.88 -5.61
C GLU A 50 13.21 9.80 -4.58
N ASN A 51 12.26 9.38 -3.75
CA ASN A 51 12.43 8.34 -2.74
C ASN A 51 11.83 6.98 -3.14
N ALA A 52 11.47 6.80 -4.41
CA ALA A 52 10.99 5.53 -4.92
C ALA A 52 12.17 4.55 -4.99
N LEU A 53 12.11 3.53 -4.12
CA LEU A 53 13.08 2.45 -4.08
C LEU A 53 12.34 1.12 -4.28
N PRO A 54 12.08 0.71 -5.54
CA PRO A 54 11.37 -0.54 -5.83
C PRO A 54 12.00 -1.76 -5.17
N ALA A 55 13.31 -1.75 -4.92
CA ALA A 55 14.01 -2.82 -4.19
C ALA A 55 13.50 -3.01 -2.76
N ILE A 56 13.20 -1.91 -2.04
CA ILE A 56 12.65 -2.00 -0.67
C ILE A 56 11.24 -2.58 -0.73
N ALA A 57 10.40 -2.07 -1.63
CA ALA A 57 9.04 -2.58 -1.82
C ALA A 57 9.04 -4.06 -2.20
N ALA A 58 9.93 -4.47 -3.12
CA ALA A 58 10.10 -5.86 -3.52
C ALA A 58 10.50 -6.75 -2.35
N HIS A 59 11.47 -6.31 -1.54
CA HIS A 59 11.95 -7.08 -0.39
C HIS A 59 10.87 -7.27 0.69
N ILE A 60 10.11 -6.22 1.00
CA ILE A 60 8.98 -6.31 1.94
C ILE A 60 7.91 -7.27 1.40
N THR A 61 7.57 -7.14 0.11
CA THR A 61 6.53 -7.97 -0.51
C THR A 61 6.95 -9.43 -0.63
N GLU A 62 8.22 -9.70 -0.92
CA GLU A 62 8.79 -11.05 -0.92
C GLU A 62 8.67 -11.69 0.47
N ASN A 63 9.07 -10.99 1.52
CA ASN A 63 9.00 -11.52 2.88
C ASN A 63 7.56 -11.79 3.33
N ALA A 64 6.61 -10.90 3.00
CA ALA A 64 5.19 -11.11 3.26
C ALA A 64 4.64 -12.37 2.54
N ARG A 65 5.08 -12.63 1.30
CA ARG A 65 4.69 -13.85 0.58
C ARG A 65 5.24 -15.12 1.22
N PHE A 66 6.47 -15.08 1.76
CA PHE A 66 7.01 -16.23 2.50
C PHE A 66 6.19 -16.54 3.76
N VAL A 67 5.80 -15.52 4.52
CA VAL A 67 4.92 -15.69 5.69
C VAL A 67 3.59 -16.33 5.29
N LEU A 68 2.91 -15.81 4.26
CA LEU A 68 1.66 -16.40 3.76
C LEU A 68 1.84 -17.84 3.29
N TRP A 69 2.98 -18.13 2.64
CA TRP A 69 3.31 -19.48 2.19
C TRP A 69 3.48 -20.46 3.35
N GLU A 70 4.14 -20.05 4.43
CA GLU A 70 4.29 -20.87 5.65
C GLU A 70 2.92 -21.19 6.26
N VAL A 71 2.06 -20.19 6.42
CA VAL A 71 0.66 -20.37 6.88
C VAL A 71 -0.08 -21.38 6.00
N MET A 72 -0.01 -21.22 4.67
CA MET A 72 -0.70 -22.11 3.73
C MET A 72 -0.15 -23.55 3.77
N ARG A 73 1.17 -23.72 3.93
CA ARG A 73 1.80 -25.04 4.03
C ARG A 73 1.40 -25.78 5.29
N GLU A 74 1.29 -25.07 6.40
CA GLU A 74 0.94 -25.62 7.70
C GLU A 74 -0.51 -26.11 7.75
N ILE A 75 -1.45 -25.30 7.25
CA ILE A 75 -2.86 -25.69 7.08
C ILE A 75 -2.97 -26.82 6.04
N GLY A 76 -2.15 -26.73 4.99
CA GLY A 76 -2.10 -27.64 3.86
C GLY A 76 -2.80 -27.04 2.63
N LEU A 77 -2.10 -27.05 1.49
CA LEU A 77 -2.49 -26.31 0.29
C LEU A 77 -3.91 -26.64 -0.23
N GLY A 78 -4.34 -27.90 -0.14
CA GLY A 78 -5.69 -28.32 -0.56
C GLY A 78 -6.84 -27.82 0.35
N ARG A 79 -6.53 -27.14 1.46
CA ARG A 79 -7.48 -26.57 2.41
C ARG A 79 -7.59 -25.05 2.33
N VAL A 80 -6.70 -24.42 1.57
CA VAL A 80 -6.74 -22.99 1.28
C VAL A 80 -7.78 -22.74 0.20
N LEU A 81 -8.76 -21.88 0.49
CA LEU A 81 -9.80 -21.49 -0.45
C LEU A 81 -9.37 -20.29 -1.29
N TYR A 82 -8.64 -19.36 -0.68
CA TYR A 82 -8.18 -18.12 -1.31
C TYR A 82 -7.01 -17.52 -0.53
N CYS A 83 -6.16 -16.75 -1.20
CA CYS A 83 -5.15 -15.93 -0.57
C CYS A 83 -5.12 -14.55 -1.24
N ASP A 84 -5.05 -13.50 -0.44
CA ASP A 84 -4.72 -12.14 -0.85
C ASP A 84 -3.46 -11.66 -0.14
N THR A 85 -2.88 -10.58 -0.65
CA THR A 85 -1.75 -9.77 -0.15
C THR A 85 -1.37 -9.94 1.33
N ASP A 86 -2.36 -9.98 2.23
CA ASP A 86 -2.20 -10.08 3.67
C ASP A 86 -3.15 -11.08 4.36
N SER A 87 -3.89 -11.91 3.60
CA SER A 87 -4.92 -12.78 4.16
C SER A 87 -5.04 -14.14 3.47
N VAL A 88 -5.37 -15.17 4.25
CA VAL A 88 -5.67 -16.52 3.77
C VAL A 88 -7.07 -16.90 4.22
N LYS A 89 -7.88 -17.41 3.28
CA LYS A 89 -9.23 -17.93 3.56
C LYS A 89 -9.22 -19.44 3.57
N ILE A 90 -9.80 -20.02 4.61
CA ILE A 90 -9.93 -21.46 4.81
C ILE A 90 -11.35 -21.81 5.24
N ARG A 91 -11.70 -23.09 5.21
CA ARG A 91 -12.96 -23.55 5.82
C ARG A 91 -12.84 -23.50 7.33
N LYS A 92 -13.96 -23.24 8.00
CA LYS A 92 -14.05 -23.29 9.47
C LYS A 92 -13.57 -24.63 10.05
N SER A 93 -13.78 -25.73 9.33
CA SER A 93 -13.35 -27.09 9.74
C SER A 93 -11.84 -27.29 9.76
N ASP A 94 -11.07 -26.38 9.14
CA ASP A 94 -9.62 -26.49 9.02
C ASP A 94 -8.89 -25.54 10.01
N MET A 95 -9.63 -24.85 10.89
CA MET A 95 -9.09 -23.88 11.88
C MET A 95 -8.20 -24.53 12.94
N ASP A 96 -8.43 -25.79 13.28
CA ASP A 96 -7.62 -26.58 14.22
C ASP A 96 -6.18 -26.81 13.73
N ARG A 97 -5.92 -26.59 12.44
CA ARG A 97 -4.61 -26.73 11.80
C ARG A 97 -3.80 -25.44 11.80
N VAL A 98 -4.38 -24.32 12.22
CA VAL A 98 -3.70 -23.02 12.29
C VAL A 98 -2.89 -22.97 13.59
N GLN A 99 -1.57 -23.01 13.47
CA GLN A 99 -0.56 -22.91 14.53
C GLN A 99 0.04 -21.50 14.64
N TRP A 100 -0.50 -20.54 13.89
CA TRP A 100 -0.13 -19.12 14.00
C TRP A 100 -0.84 -18.46 15.19
N PRO A 101 -0.20 -17.48 15.87
CA PRO A 101 -0.81 -16.78 16.98
C PRO A 101 -2.17 -16.19 16.59
N LEU A 102 -3.21 -16.62 17.28
CA LEU A 102 -4.56 -16.09 17.12
C LEU A 102 -4.74 -14.96 18.12
N ASP A 103 -5.19 -13.80 17.65
CA ASP A 103 -5.63 -12.74 18.55
C ASP A 103 -6.92 -13.18 19.24
N GLU A 104 -6.89 -13.31 20.58
CA GLU A 104 -8.03 -13.72 21.41
C GLU A 104 -9.26 -12.84 21.21
N LYS A 105 -9.08 -11.59 20.76
CA LYS A 105 -10.18 -10.64 20.52
C LYS A 105 -10.86 -10.83 19.16
N ILE A 106 -10.25 -11.57 18.23
CA ILE A 106 -10.67 -11.69 16.82
C ILE A 106 -11.08 -13.12 16.48
N ASN A 107 -11.66 -13.87 17.43
CA ASN A 107 -12.36 -15.13 17.13
C ASN A 107 -13.78 -14.89 16.55
N ARG A 108 -13.92 -13.89 15.66
CA ARG A 108 -15.17 -13.67 14.93
C ARG A 108 -15.14 -14.51 13.66
N VAL A 109 -15.67 -15.73 13.76
CA VAL A 109 -16.12 -16.46 12.58
C VAL A 109 -17.22 -15.61 11.94
N LEU A 110 -16.91 -14.96 10.83
CA LEU A 110 -17.89 -14.29 9.98
C LEU A 110 -18.76 -15.39 9.37
N THR A 111 -19.86 -15.72 10.05
CA THR A 111 -20.91 -16.59 9.52
C THR A 111 -21.78 -15.73 8.61
N VAL A 112 -21.87 -16.11 7.34
CA VAL A 112 -22.86 -15.53 6.43
C VAL A 112 -24.18 -16.21 6.76
N PRO A 113 -25.25 -15.49 7.15
CA PRO A 113 -26.54 -16.13 7.43
C PRO A 113 -27.10 -16.70 6.12
N GLY A 114 -27.34 -18.02 6.06
CA GLY A 114 -28.13 -18.64 4.98
C GLY A 114 -27.48 -19.75 4.15
N SER A 115 -26.48 -20.48 4.65
CA SER A 115 -26.00 -21.75 4.05
C SER A 115 -26.19 -22.92 4.99
#